data_AF-A0A498QYK4-F1
#
_entry.id   AF-A0A498QYK4-F1
#
_cell.length_a   1.000
_cell.length_b   1.000
_cell.length_c   1.000
_cell.angle_alpha   90.00
_cell.angle_beta   90.00
_cell.angle_gamma   90.00
#
_symmetry.space_group_name_H-M   'P 1'
#
loop_
_entity.id
_entity.type
_entity.pdbx_description
1 polymer ?
#
loop_
_entity_poly.entity_id
_entity_poly.type
_entity_poly.pdbx_seq_one_letter_code
_entity_poly.pdbx_strand_id
1 'polypeptide(L)'
;MPRQQIPFAVPHPVPPLNLEEVKFWLMIMQEHAVFIKAGLPADDMERMNEAQSFFQGFGALRARADKVQSEKKFGELVADAQSLVRDFYHFKRRLLRRMLACKLGGNNFPLFLDHLAREAEYFLRLLDKMRHDRSPFVVVSTARENAFWVRLMDDHTRFIRQKFDPSERNLIKTIEGFSEDFDGLQLEGQDWVSMLGSGSGGNPPSYGRYLQDVRFAVLRLRDFKRAITEMIAECKLLGILPEMMAEHVRCEAEHFLMILSMIDKGLLKEDADCGQEEEIEEIEEIEEPIQCEPEPVMEECPVFLEEEPREKTPCVSETPEQPEIAPVLPTLNADKDIKDAGDDEEEEDEDEDDEEDLVVPPPPPSPKPPVTSKKYKWSGKWPRALGKIRD
;
A
#
# COMPACT_ATOMS: atom_id res chain seq x y z
N MET A 1 54.29 -41.50 3.16
CA MET A 1 53.17 -40.84 2.46
C MET A 1 52.86 -39.54 3.17
N PRO A 2 52.82 -38.38 2.50
CA PRO A 2 52.46 -37.14 3.16
C PRO A 2 50.95 -37.12 3.43
N ARG A 3 50.58 -36.75 4.65
CA ARG A 3 49.21 -36.69 5.16
C ARG A 3 48.46 -35.58 4.41
N GLN A 4 47.47 -35.93 3.59
CA GLN A 4 46.59 -34.96 2.94
C GLN A 4 45.87 -34.12 4.01
N GLN A 5 46.04 -32.80 3.93
CA GLN A 5 45.24 -31.85 4.69
C GLN A 5 43.82 -31.89 4.12
N ILE A 6 42.87 -32.39 4.91
CA ILE A 6 41.45 -32.23 4.65
C ILE A 6 41.14 -30.76 4.95
N PRO A 7 40.70 -29.94 3.99
CA PRO A 7 40.29 -28.58 4.28
C PRO A 7 39.03 -28.67 5.15
N PHE A 8 39.16 -28.35 6.43
CA PHE A 8 38.00 -28.02 7.25
C PHE A 8 37.41 -26.73 6.67
N ALA A 9 36.42 -26.87 5.79
CA ALA A 9 35.56 -25.78 5.40
C ALA A 9 34.80 -25.34 6.66
N VAL A 10 35.27 -24.29 7.30
CA VAL A 10 34.55 -23.62 8.38
C VAL A 10 33.22 -23.16 7.76
N PRO A 11 32.06 -23.62 8.26
CA PRO A 11 30.76 -23.19 7.75
C PRO A 11 30.74 -21.66 7.80
N HIS A 12 30.64 -21.03 6.63
CA HIS A 12 30.46 -19.59 6.60
C HIS A 12 29.08 -19.28 7.20
N PRO A 13 28.96 -18.23 8.02
CA PRO A 13 27.66 -17.83 8.56
C PRO A 13 26.76 -17.37 7.41
N VAL A 14 25.50 -17.79 7.44
CA VAL A 14 24.47 -17.28 6.51
C VAL A 14 24.47 -15.75 6.61
N PRO A 15 24.51 -14.99 5.50
CA PRO A 15 24.37 -13.54 5.55
C PRO A 15 23.07 -13.20 6.31
N PRO A 16 23.12 -12.47 7.45
CA PRO A 16 21.93 -12.24 8.27
C PRO A 16 20.76 -11.68 7.46
N LEU A 17 21.08 -10.84 6.48
CA LEU A 17 20.12 -10.16 5.64
C LEU A 17 19.32 -11.10 4.72
N ASN A 18 19.94 -12.13 4.13
CA ASN A 18 19.23 -13.13 3.31
C ASN A 18 18.23 -13.95 4.12
N LEU A 19 18.60 -14.28 5.37
CA LEU A 19 17.70 -15.02 6.25
C LEU A 19 16.49 -14.16 6.65
N GLU A 20 16.70 -12.87 6.92
CA GLU A 20 15.60 -11.95 7.24
C GLU A 20 14.66 -11.73 6.04
N GLU A 21 15.18 -11.66 4.80
CA GLU A 21 14.35 -11.64 3.59
C GLU A 21 13.47 -12.89 3.47
N VAL A 22 14.07 -14.08 3.63
CA VAL A 22 13.32 -15.34 3.57
C VAL A 22 12.25 -15.37 4.66
N LYS A 23 12.54 -14.91 5.88
CA LYS A 23 11.54 -14.84 6.95
C LYS A 23 10.39 -13.88 6.62
N PHE A 24 10.72 -12.69 6.12
CA PHE A 24 9.72 -11.69 5.72
C PHE A 24 8.79 -12.26 4.66
N TRP A 25 9.33 -12.75 3.54
CA TRP A 25 8.50 -13.24 2.45
C TRP A 25 7.74 -14.53 2.79
N LEU A 26 8.29 -15.43 3.62
CA LEU A 26 7.54 -16.59 4.11
C LEU A 26 6.35 -16.20 5.00
N MET A 27 6.47 -15.12 5.77
CA MET A 27 5.34 -14.54 6.52
C MET A 27 4.28 -14.00 5.56
N ILE A 28 4.69 -13.15 4.62
CA ILE A 28 3.81 -12.55 3.60
C ILE A 28 3.05 -13.65 2.82
N MET A 29 3.74 -14.68 2.32
CA MET A 29 3.11 -15.79 1.61
C MET A 29 2.18 -16.63 2.49
N GLN A 30 2.49 -16.79 3.78
CA GLN A 30 1.58 -17.45 4.70
C GLN A 30 0.29 -16.67 4.91
N GLU A 31 0.38 -15.34 5.06
CA GLU A 31 -0.77 -14.46 5.25
C GLU A 31 -1.64 -14.38 3.99
N HIS A 32 -1.04 -14.35 2.80
CA HIS A 32 -1.75 -14.47 1.54
C HIS A 32 -2.67 -15.69 1.47
N ALA A 33 -2.22 -16.83 1.99
CA ALA A 33 -3.04 -18.03 2.02
C ALA A 33 -4.31 -17.85 2.89
N VAL A 34 -4.21 -17.08 3.97
CA VAL A 34 -5.37 -16.70 4.81
C VAL A 34 -6.31 -15.79 4.04
N PHE A 35 -5.78 -14.76 3.38
CA PHE A 35 -6.58 -13.77 2.66
C PHE A 35 -7.32 -14.38 1.47
N ILE A 36 -6.61 -15.19 0.66
CA ILE A 36 -7.20 -15.90 -0.46
C ILE A 36 -8.33 -16.80 0.03
N LYS A 37 -8.07 -17.61 1.06
CA LYS A 37 -9.06 -18.53 1.62
C LYS A 37 -10.31 -17.80 2.11
N ALA A 38 -10.14 -16.65 2.77
CA ALA A 38 -11.25 -15.85 3.29
C ALA A 38 -12.12 -15.23 2.17
N GLY A 39 -11.57 -15.03 0.97
CA GLY A 39 -12.30 -14.50 -0.18
C GLY A 39 -12.91 -15.56 -1.10
N LEU A 40 -12.68 -16.86 -0.86
CA LEU A 40 -13.25 -17.95 -1.68
C LEU A 40 -14.72 -18.22 -1.32
N PRO A 41 -15.55 -18.72 -2.27
CA PRO A 41 -16.89 -19.22 -1.99
C PRO A 41 -16.87 -20.35 -0.95
N ALA A 42 -17.86 -20.36 -0.06
CA ALA A 42 -17.93 -21.34 1.04
C ALA A 42 -18.16 -22.79 0.56
N ASP A 43 -18.69 -22.96 -0.65
CA ASP A 43 -18.91 -24.24 -1.31
C ASP A 43 -17.70 -24.73 -2.13
N ASP A 44 -16.70 -23.89 -2.36
CA ASP A 44 -15.46 -24.25 -3.07
C ASP A 44 -14.40 -24.87 -2.13
N MET A 45 -14.79 -25.98 -1.51
CA MET A 45 -13.98 -26.68 -0.50
C MET A 45 -12.61 -27.13 -1.04
N GLU A 46 -12.52 -27.41 -2.34
CA GLU A 46 -11.28 -27.82 -3.00
C GLU A 46 -10.20 -26.74 -2.88
N ARG A 47 -10.46 -25.53 -3.37
CA ARG A 47 -9.48 -24.42 -3.31
C ARG A 47 -9.31 -23.88 -1.90
N MET A 48 -10.34 -23.95 -1.05
CA MET A 48 -10.19 -23.59 0.38
C MET A 48 -9.20 -24.52 1.11
N ASN A 49 -9.21 -25.82 0.80
CA ASN A 49 -8.28 -26.79 1.36
C ASN A 49 -6.87 -26.64 0.76
N GLU A 50 -6.77 -26.30 -0.52
CA GLU A 50 -5.49 -25.99 -1.18
C GLU A 50 -4.83 -24.76 -0.52
N ALA A 51 -5.57 -23.65 -0.36
CA ALA A 51 -5.09 -22.46 0.35
C ALA A 51 -4.69 -22.78 1.81
N GLN A 52 -5.48 -23.62 2.51
CA GLN A 52 -5.14 -24.06 3.85
C GLN A 52 -3.83 -24.87 3.92
N SER A 53 -3.54 -25.67 2.88
CA SER A 53 -2.30 -26.44 2.78
C SER A 53 -1.10 -25.53 2.57
N PHE A 54 -1.23 -24.48 1.75
CA PHE A 54 -0.20 -23.45 1.61
C PHE A 54 0.08 -22.73 2.94
N PHE A 55 -0.95 -22.33 3.68
CA PHE A 55 -0.79 -21.74 5.01
C PHE A 55 0.05 -22.63 5.96
N GLN A 56 -0.21 -23.94 5.95
CA GLN A 56 0.54 -24.90 6.77
C GLN A 56 1.98 -25.07 6.27
N GLY A 57 2.17 -25.15 4.95
CA GLY A 57 3.49 -25.27 4.32
C GLY A 57 4.40 -24.08 4.64
N PHE A 58 3.91 -22.86 4.46
CA PHE A 58 4.67 -21.65 4.80
C PHE A 58 4.92 -21.55 6.31
N GLY A 59 3.95 -21.95 7.15
CA GLY A 59 4.16 -22.04 8.60
C GLY A 59 5.29 -22.98 9.01
N ALA A 60 5.39 -24.14 8.35
CA ALA A 60 6.48 -25.08 8.57
C ALA A 60 7.85 -24.51 8.13
N LEU A 61 7.90 -23.81 6.99
CA LEU A 61 9.12 -23.15 6.52
C LEU A 61 9.56 -22.01 7.44
N ARG A 62 8.62 -21.17 7.95
CA ARG A 62 8.92 -20.12 8.93
C ARG A 62 9.53 -20.70 10.21
N ALA A 63 8.90 -21.74 10.77
CA ALA A 63 9.40 -22.40 11.98
C ALA A 63 10.79 -23.04 11.79
N ARG A 64 11.14 -23.41 10.54
CA ARG A 64 12.49 -23.85 10.18
C ARG A 64 13.46 -22.68 10.06
N ALA A 65 13.04 -21.56 9.45
CA ALA A 65 13.87 -20.36 9.27
C ALA A 65 14.43 -19.83 10.61
N ASP A 66 13.64 -19.89 11.69
CA ASP A 66 14.08 -19.49 13.03
C ASP A 66 15.19 -20.39 13.62
N LYS A 67 15.40 -21.58 13.06
CA LYS A 67 16.35 -22.59 13.54
C LYS A 67 17.55 -22.77 12.61
N VAL A 68 17.64 -21.99 11.52
CA VAL A 68 18.76 -22.07 10.59
C VAL A 68 20.02 -21.51 11.24
N GLN A 69 21.09 -22.29 11.23
CA GLN A 69 22.38 -21.94 11.84
C GLN A 69 23.58 -22.22 10.92
N SER A 70 23.34 -22.77 9.71
CA SER A 70 24.40 -23.11 8.77
C SER A 70 23.96 -22.85 7.34
N GLU A 71 24.93 -22.55 6.47
CA GLU A 71 24.69 -22.36 5.03
C GLU A 71 24.00 -23.56 4.37
N LYS A 72 24.37 -24.79 4.77
CA LYS A 72 23.72 -26.00 4.23
C LYS A 72 22.21 -26.01 4.53
N LYS A 73 21.83 -25.77 5.79
CA LYS A 73 20.42 -25.71 6.20
C LYS A 73 19.68 -24.54 5.55
N PHE A 74 20.38 -23.43 5.33
CA PHE A 74 19.83 -22.30 4.59
C PHE A 74 19.56 -22.64 3.13
N GLY A 75 20.50 -23.29 2.44
CA GLY A 75 20.30 -23.75 1.07
C GLY A 75 19.13 -24.74 0.93
N GLU A 76 18.99 -25.66 1.88
CA GLU A 76 17.83 -26.56 1.95
C GLU A 76 16.50 -25.79 2.16
N LEU A 77 16.49 -24.80 3.07
CA LEU A 77 15.32 -23.94 3.28
C LEU A 77 14.95 -23.16 2.01
N VAL A 78 15.93 -22.56 1.34
CA VAL A 78 15.72 -21.77 0.11
C VAL A 78 15.18 -22.65 -1.01
N ALA A 79 15.71 -23.86 -1.19
CA ALA A 79 15.22 -24.79 -2.20
C ALA A 79 13.76 -25.22 -1.95
N ASP A 80 13.43 -25.56 -0.69
CA ASP A 80 12.07 -25.94 -0.31
C ASP A 80 11.10 -24.76 -0.43
N ALA A 81 11.53 -23.56 -0.04
CA ALA A 81 10.76 -22.33 -0.21
C ALA A 81 10.50 -22.04 -1.69
N GLN A 82 11.51 -22.16 -2.55
CA GLN A 82 11.36 -21.91 -3.98
C GLN A 82 10.34 -22.86 -4.61
N SER A 83 10.33 -24.13 -4.21
CA SER A 83 9.31 -25.09 -4.66
C SER A 83 7.90 -24.66 -4.22
N LEU A 84 7.70 -24.41 -2.92
CA LEU A 84 6.38 -24.10 -2.40
C LEU A 84 5.83 -22.76 -2.92
N VAL A 85 6.70 -21.75 -3.07
CA VAL A 85 6.30 -20.44 -3.62
C VAL A 85 5.93 -20.57 -5.10
N ARG A 86 6.62 -21.44 -5.87
CA ARG A 86 6.26 -21.70 -7.27
C ARG A 86 4.86 -22.31 -7.38
N ASP A 87 4.58 -23.32 -6.58
CA ASP A 87 3.26 -23.94 -6.54
C ASP A 87 2.18 -22.92 -6.13
N PHE A 88 2.48 -22.06 -5.16
CA PHE A 88 1.56 -21.02 -4.71
C PHE A 88 1.35 -19.90 -5.73
N TYR A 89 2.40 -19.54 -6.49
CA TYR A 89 2.31 -18.62 -7.62
C TYR A 89 1.35 -19.16 -8.68
N HIS A 90 1.49 -20.44 -9.07
CA HIS A 90 0.58 -21.06 -10.03
C HIS A 90 -0.84 -21.15 -9.48
N PHE A 91 -1.03 -21.46 -8.20
CA PHE A 91 -2.34 -21.41 -7.56
C PHE A 91 -2.99 -20.02 -7.67
N LYS A 92 -2.26 -18.95 -7.34
CA LYS A 92 -2.76 -17.56 -7.49
C LYS A 92 -3.14 -17.23 -8.94
N ARG A 93 -2.30 -17.63 -9.91
CA ARG A 93 -2.56 -17.42 -11.35
C ARG A 93 -3.78 -18.23 -11.83
N ARG A 94 -3.97 -19.47 -11.38
CA ARG A 94 -5.17 -20.27 -11.66
C ARG A 94 -6.44 -19.63 -11.13
N LEU A 95 -6.43 -19.17 -9.88
CA LEU A 95 -7.57 -18.45 -9.31
C LEU A 95 -7.90 -17.20 -10.12
N LEU A 96 -6.88 -16.42 -10.50
CA LEU A 96 -7.05 -15.24 -11.35
C LEU A 96 -7.68 -15.60 -12.70
N ARG A 97 -7.16 -16.60 -13.42
CA ARG A 97 -7.72 -17.05 -14.71
C ARG A 97 -9.19 -17.46 -14.57
N ARG A 98 -9.53 -18.20 -13.51
CA ARG A 98 -10.92 -18.58 -13.23
C ARG A 98 -11.82 -17.37 -12.94
N MET A 99 -11.34 -16.39 -12.17
CA MET A 99 -12.08 -15.15 -11.93
C MET A 99 -12.33 -14.38 -13.24
N LEU A 100 -11.31 -14.25 -14.09
CA LEU A 100 -11.43 -13.57 -15.38
C LEU A 100 -12.37 -14.29 -16.36
N ALA A 101 -12.50 -15.61 -16.22
CA ALA A 101 -13.46 -16.42 -16.98
C ALA A 101 -14.84 -16.54 -16.30
N CYS A 102 -15.11 -15.79 -15.22
CA CYS A 102 -16.34 -15.88 -14.43
C CYS A 102 -16.63 -17.30 -13.85
N LYS A 103 -15.60 -18.14 -13.73
CA LYS A 103 -15.65 -19.52 -13.22
C LYS A 103 -15.28 -19.62 -11.72
N LEU A 104 -15.14 -18.48 -11.04
CA LEU A 104 -14.88 -18.39 -9.61
C LEU A 104 -15.60 -17.16 -9.03
N GLY A 105 -16.49 -17.39 -8.07
CA GLY A 105 -17.15 -16.34 -7.31
C GLY A 105 -16.33 -15.89 -6.09
N GLY A 106 -17.01 -15.29 -5.11
CA GLY A 106 -16.39 -14.85 -3.86
C GLY A 106 -15.99 -13.36 -3.91
N ASN A 107 -15.08 -12.98 -3.00
CA ASN A 107 -14.76 -11.59 -2.69
C ASN A 107 -13.26 -11.25 -2.85
N ASN A 108 -12.47 -12.14 -3.45
CA ASN A 108 -11.13 -11.79 -3.89
C ASN A 108 -11.24 -10.89 -5.13
N PHE A 109 -10.58 -9.74 -5.17
CA PHE A 109 -10.54 -8.93 -6.38
C PHE A 109 -9.55 -9.53 -7.39
N PRO A 110 -9.82 -9.51 -8.72
CA PRO A 110 -8.84 -10.00 -9.70
C PRO A 110 -7.49 -9.28 -9.59
N LEU A 111 -7.51 -7.96 -9.41
CA LEU A 111 -6.29 -7.16 -9.19
C LEU A 111 -5.56 -7.57 -7.89
N PHE A 112 -6.30 -7.96 -6.85
CA PHE A 112 -5.71 -8.47 -5.62
C PHE A 112 -4.99 -9.80 -5.86
N LEU A 113 -5.59 -10.75 -6.57
CA LEU A 113 -4.92 -12.01 -6.92
C LEU A 113 -3.68 -11.81 -7.79
N ASP A 114 -3.72 -10.90 -8.76
CA ASP A 114 -2.56 -10.51 -9.57
C ASP A 114 -1.45 -9.88 -8.71
N HIS A 115 -1.81 -8.98 -7.80
CA HIS A 115 -0.89 -8.36 -6.86
C HIS A 115 -0.15 -9.39 -6.01
N LEU A 116 -0.89 -10.31 -5.36
CA LEU A 116 -0.26 -11.37 -4.57
C LEU A 116 0.62 -12.28 -5.45
N ALA A 117 0.27 -12.48 -6.72
CA ALA A 117 1.06 -13.29 -7.65
C ALA A 117 2.37 -12.61 -8.02
N ARG A 118 2.36 -11.31 -8.28
CA ARG A 118 3.57 -10.50 -8.55
C ARG A 118 4.56 -10.53 -7.39
N GLU A 119 4.07 -10.52 -6.16
CA GLU A 119 4.92 -10.66 -4.97
C GLU A 119 5.53 -12.06 -4.83
N ALA A 120 4.76 -13.10 -5.16
CA ALA A 120 5.28 -14.47 -5.18
C ALA A 120 6.37 -14.64 -6.25
N GLU A 121 6.15 -14.05 -7.43
CA GLU A 121 7.13 -14.00 -8.50
C GLU A 121 8.40 -13.23 -8.09
N TYR A 122 8.25 -12.06 -7.46
CA TYR A 122 9.38 -11.31 -6.92
C TYR A 122 10.19 -12.15 -5.92
N PHE A 123 9.50 -12.85 -5.01
CA PHE A 123 10.16 -13.73 -4.06
C PHE A 123 10.86 -14.93 -4.72
N LEU A 124 10.29 -15.50 -5.79
CA LEU A 124 10.95 -16.56 -6.56
C LEU A 124 12.28 -16.09 -7.16
N ARG A 125 12.30 -14.86 -7.71
CA ARG A 125 13.53 -14.29 -8.26
C ARG A 125 14.57 -14.01 -7.17
N LEU A 126 14.14 -13.56 -5.97
CA LEU A 126 15.04 -13.44 -4.81
C LEU A 126 15.63 -14.79 -4.39
N LEU A 127 14.79 -15.82 -4.26
CA LEU A 127 15.24 -17.17 -3.88
C LEU A 127 16.23 -17.73 -4.90
N ASP A 128 16.00 -17.50 -6.19
CA ASP A 128 16.90 -17.94 -7.24
C ASP A 128 18.28 -17.29 -7.13
N LYS A 129 18.34 -15.95 -6.96
CA LYS A 129 19.61 -15.25 -6.72
C LYS A 129 20.33 -15.71 -5.45
N MET A 130 19.58 -16.00 -4.38
CA MET A 130 20.17 -16.54 -3.15
C MET A 130 20.80 -17.92 -3.37
N ARG A 131 20.30 -18.73 -4.32
CA ARG A 131 20.88 -20.03 -4.68
C ARG A 131 22.15 -19.90 -5.51
N HIS A 132 22.15 -19.03 -6.51
CA HIS A 132 23.23 -18.95 -7.50
C HIS A 132 24.37 -18.04 -7.05
N ASP A 133 24.08 -16.79 -6.70
CA ASP A 133 25.12 -15.77 -6.50
C ASP A 133 25.41 -15.47 -5.03
N ARG A 134 24.56 -15.98 -4.12
CA ARG A 134 24.56 -15.67 -2.68
C ARG A 134 24.52 -14.15 -2.38
N SER A 135 24.33 -13.34 -3.42
CA SER A 135 24.26 -11.89 -3.34
C SER A 135 22.88 -11.51 -2.85
N PRO A 136 22.79 -10.73 -1.77
CA PRO A 136 21.52 -10.37 -1.22
C PRO A 136 20.97 -9.17 -2.03
N PHE A 137 19.67 -9.16 -2.31
CA PHE A 137 18.82 -7.99 -2.64
C PHE A 137 18.56 -7.55 -4.06
N VAL A 138 19.51 -7.59 -4.99
CA VAL A 138 19.25 -6.95 -6.28
C VAL A 138 18.70 -7.97 -7.24
N VAL A 139 17.38 -8.04 -7.39
CA VAL A 139 16.76 -8.84 -8.46
C VAL A 139 16.95 -8.14 -9.81
N VAL A 140 16.76 -6.82 -9.81
CA VAL A 140 16.71 -5.94 -10.98
C VAL A 140 17.37 -4.58 -10.71
N SER A 141 17.49 -3.71 -11.71
CA SER A 141 18.02 -2.35 -11.51
C SER A 141 17.24 -1.56 -10.44
N THR A 142 17.89 -0.56 -9.82
CA THR A 142 17.26 0.25 -8.76
C THR A 142 15.95 0.92 -9.21
N ALA A 143 15.85 1.30 -10.49
CA ALA A 143 14.64 1.82 -11.10
C ALA A 143 13.50 0.80 -11.12
N ARG A 144 13.78 -0.44 -11.53
CA ARG A 144 12.78 -1.51 -11.59
C ARG A 144 12.34 -1.95 -10.19
N GLU A 145 13.28 -2.02 -9.26
CA GLU A 145 13.00 -2.31 -7.85
C GLU A 145 12.03 -1.27 -7.28
N ASN A 146 12.34 0.02 -7.46
CA ASN A 146 11.46 1.09 -7.01
C ASN A 146 10.09 1.04 -7.70
N ALA A 147 10.04 0.85 -9.02
CA ALA A 147 8.78 0.79 -9.76
C ALA A 147 7.87 -0.37 -9.32
N PHE A 148 8.45 -1.53 -9.00
CA PHE A 148 7.72 -2.68 -8.44
C PHE A 148 7.02 -2.30 -7.13
N TRP A 149 7.77 -1.76 -6.17
CA TRP A 149 7.23 -1.42 -4.86
C TRP A 149 6.26 -0.23 -4.89
N VAL A 150 6.50 0.78 -5.74
CA VAL A 150 5.56 1.90 -5.94
C VAL A 150 4.21 1.37 -6.43
N ARG A 151 4.21 0.43 -7.39
CA ARG A 151 2.97 -0.21 -7.86
C ARG A 151 2.26 -0.99 -6.76
N LEU A 152 2.98 -1.73 -5.91
CA LEU A 152 2.35 -2.40 -4.76
C LEU A 152 1.71 -1.39 -3.80
N MET A 153 2.39 -0.27 -3.55
CA MET A 153 1.83 0.78 -2.69
C MET A 153 0.58 1.42 -3.31
N ASP A 154 0.53 1.66 -4.63
CA ASP A 154 -0.70 2.12 -5.30
C ASP A 154 -1.84 1.11 -5.10
N ASP A 155 -1.61 -0.16 -5.45
CA ASP A 155 -2.59 -1.25 -5.30
C ASP A 155 -3.18 -1.28 -3.87
N HIS A 156 -2.32 -1.13 -2.85
CA HIS A 156 -2.73 -1.08 -1.45
C HIS A 156 -3.71 0.06 -1.15
N THR A 157 -3.50 1.25 -1.72
CA THR A 157 -4.43 2.37 -1.50
C THR A 157 -5.84 2.00 -1.97
N ARG A 158 -5.95 1.33 -3.11
CA ARG A 158 -7.21 0.90 -3.72
C ARG A 158 -7.87 -0.22 -2.94
N PHE A 159 -7.10 -1.21 -2.49
CA PHE A 159 -7.63 -2.31 -1.67
C PHE A 159 -8.14 -1.82 -0.32
N ILE A 160 -7.41 -0.93 0.35
CA ILE A 160 -7.83 -0.32 1.62
C ILE A 160 -9.12 0.47 1.40
N ARG A 161 -9.15 1.34 0.38
CA ARG A 161 -10.33 2.15 0.04
C ARG A 161 -11.58 1.29 -0.16
N GLN A 162 -11.49 0.23 -0.97
CA GLN A 162 -12.63 -0.63 -1.27
C GLN A 162 -13.12 -1.46 -0.08
N LYS A 163 -12.34 -1.57 0.99
CA LYS A 163 -12.69 -2.32 2.20
C LYS A 163 -13.17 -1.44 3.36
N PHE A 164 -13.17 -0.12 3.21
CA PHE A 164 -13.84 0.78 4.14
C PHE A 164 -15.35 0.77 3.90
N ASP A 165 -16.13 0.95 4.97
CA ASP A 165 -17.55 1.19 4.82
C ASP A 165 -17.77 2.53 4.09
N PRO A 166 -18.72 2.64 3.15
CA PRO A 166 -18.99 3.89 2.43
C PRO A 166 -19.32 5.10 3.32
N SER A 167 -19.69 4.90 4.59
CA SER A 167 -19.89 5.96 5.56
C SER A 167 -18.59 6.61 6.06
N GLU A 168 -17.43 5.97 5.90
CA GLU A 168 -16.10 6.47 6.30
C GLU A 168 -15.54 7.53 5.33
N ARG A 169 -16.38 8.51 4.97
CA ARG A 169 -16.15 9.47 3.87
C ARG A 169 -14.82 10.23 3.97
N ASN A 170 -14.41 10.61 5.19
CA ASN A 170 -13.15 11.33 5.42
C ASN A 170 -11.92 10.43 5.23
N LEU A 171 -12.00 9.17 5.69
CA LEU A 171 -10.93 8.20 5.50
C LEU A 171 -10.83 7.77 4.03
N ILE A 172 -11.97 7.57 3.36
CA ILE A 172 -12.05 7.31 1.92
C ILE A 172 -11.38 8.44 1.13
N LYS A 173 -11.74 9.70 1.40
CA LYS A 173 -11.09 10.86 0.75
C LYS A 173 -9.58 10.92 1.02
N THR A 174 -9.16 10.52 2.22
CA THR A 174 -7.74 10.50 2.59
C THR A 174 -6.97 9.46 1.79
N ILE A 175 -7.50 8.23 1.67
CA ILE A 175 -6.85 7.15 0.91
C ILE A 175 -6.92 7.37 -0.61
N GLU A 176 -7.95 8.07 -1.10
CA GLU A 176 -8.01 8.52 -2.50
C GLU A 176 -6.87 9.49 -2.83
N GLY A 177 -6.56 10.44 -1.95
CA GLY A 177 -5.39 11.32 -2.14
C GLY A 177 -4.06 10.55 -2.16
N PHE A 178 -3.94 9.46 -1.41
CA PHE A 178 -2.77 8.57 -1.55
C PHE A 178 -2.75 7.84 -2.90
N SER A 179 -3.89 7.35 -3.38
CA SER A 179 -3.96 6.69 -4.70
C SER A 179 -3.53 7.64 -5.82
N GLU A 180 -3.96 8.91 -5.77
CA GLU A 180 -3.54 9.94 -6.73
C GLU A 180 -2.02 10.21 -6.66
N ASP A 181 -1.46 10.33 -5.45
CA ASP A 181 -0.02 10.50 -5.24
C ASP A 181 0.77 9.31 -5.84
N PHE A 182 0.34 8.06 -5.58
CA PHE A 182 1.03 6.86 -6.04
C PHE A 182 0.85 6.57 -7.53
N ASP A 183 -0.29 6.91 -8.13
CA ASP A 183 -0.49 6.87 -9.58
C ASP A 183 0.54 7.74 -10.31
N GLY A 184 0.72 8.99 -9.85
CA GLY A 184 1.72 9.90 -10.40
C GLY A 184 3.14 9.34 -10.26
N LEU A 185 3.49 8.85 -9.06
CA LEU A 185 4.80 8.26 -8.80
C LEU A 185 5.05 6.98 -9.62
N GLN A 186 4.01 6.20 -9.91
CA GLN A 186 4.11 4.99 -10.70
C GLN A 186 4.41 5.31 -12.17
N LEU A 187 3.72 6.30 -12.75
CA LEU A 187 3.98 6.77 -14.11
C LEU A 187 5.41 7.32 -14.24
N GLU A 188 5.82 8.20 -13.32
CA GLU A 188 7.20 8.71 -13.30
C GLU A 188 8.23 7.57 -13.11
N GLY A 189 7.90 6.56 -12.30
CA GLY A 189 8.73 5.38 -12.09
C GLY A 189 8.93 4.54 -13.35
N GLN A 190 7.88 4.38 -14.16
CA GLN A 190 7.96 3.70 -15.46
C GLN A 190 8.86 4.45 -16.44
N ASP A 191 8.75 5.79 -16.48
CA ASP A 191 9.64 6.62 -17.28
C ASP A 191 11.11 6.45 -16.84
N TRP A 192 11.38 6.41 -15.53
CA TRP A 192 12.72 6.15 -15.01
C TRP A 192 13.25 4.76 -15.37
N VAL A 193 12.42 3.72 -15.32
CA VAL A 193 12.80 2.37 -15.78
C VAL A 193 13.22 2.41 -17.25
N SER A 194 12.46 3.11 -18.10
CA SER A 194 12.78 3.23 -19.53
C SER A 194 14.03 4.09 -19.79
N MET A 195 14.20 5.20 -19.07
CA MET A 195 15.31 6.14 -19.27
C MET A 195 16.65 5.60 -18.75
N LEU A 196 16.65 4.91 -17.61
CA LEU A 196 17.88 4.42 -16.99
C LEU A 196 18.37 3.12 -17.61
N GLY A 197 17.46 2.25 -18.08
CA GLY A 197 17.75 1.11 -18.96
C GLY A 197 18.96 0.24 -18.55
N SER A 198 19.40 -0.65 -19.44
CA SER A 198 20.62 -1.44 -19.22
C SER A 198 21.84 -0.61 -19.61
N GLY A 199 22.26 0.35 -18.77
CA GLY A 199 23.59 0.96 -18.95
C GLY A 199 23.81 2.42 -18.54
N SER A 200 22.92 3.07 -17.79
CA SER A 200 23.27 4.40 -17.24
C SER A 200 24.34 4.23 -16.15
N GLY A 201 25.51 4.87 -16.32
CA GLY A 201 26.65 4.82 -15.40
C GLY A 201 26.42 5.49 -14.04
N GLY A 202 25.41 5.00 -13.31
CA GLY A 202 24.96 5.48 -12.00
C GLY A 202 23.68 6.31 -12.05
N ASN A 203 23.06 6.47 -10.88
CA ASN A 203 21.83 7.22 -10.68
C ASN A 203 22.05 8.74 -10.81
N PRO A 204 21.37 9.44 -11.75
CA PRO A 204 21.48 10.89 -11.86
C PRO A 204 20.83 11.61 -10.65
N PRO A 205 21.26 12.84 -10.30
CA PRO A 205 20.68 13.57 -9.17
C PRO A 205 19.16 13.79 -9.26
N SER A 206 18.61 13.89 -10.48
CA SER A 206 17.17 13.98 -10.73
C SER A 206 16.42 12.72 -10.32
N TYR A 207 17.00 11.53 -10.55
CA TYR A 207 16.44 10.27 -10.05
C TYR A 207 16.56 10.18 -8.52
N GLY A 208 17.66 10.67 -7.95
CA GLY A 208 17.80 10.83 -6.50
C GLY A 208 16.69 11.69 -5.88
N ARG A 209 16.26 12.78 -6.54
CA ARG A 209 15.11 13.58 -6.12
C ARG A 209 13.81 12.78 -6.16
N TYR A 210 13.55 12.07 -7.25
CA TYR A 210 12.38 11.21 -7.38
C TYR A 210 12.30 10.15 -6.27
N LEU A 211 13.43 9.50 -5.92
CA LEU A 211 13.48 8.56 -4.80
C LEU A 211 13.12 9.21 -3.45
N GLN A 212 13.46 10.49 -3.23
CA GLN A 212 13.03 11.23 -2.04
C GLN A 212 11.53 11.52 -2.04
N ASP A 213 10.95 11.86 -3.21
CA ASP A 213 9.51 12.07 -3.37
C ASP A 213 8.75 10.76 -3.06
N VAL A 214 9.20 9.63 -3.62
CA VAL A 214 8.69 8.29 -3.30
C VAL A 214 8.80 7.99 -1.80
N ARG A 215 9.98 8.20 -1.20
CA ARG A 215 10.23 7.93 0.22
C ARG A 215 9.26 8.70 1.12
N PHE A 216 9.00 9.97 0.80
CA PHE A 216 8.06 10.79 1.56
C PHE A 216 6.62 10.26 1.44
N ALA A 217 6.19 9.87 0.24
CA ALA A 217 4.87 9.28 0.02
C ALA A 217 4.70 7.96 0.78
N VAL A 218 5.70 7.06 0.72
CA VAL A 218 5.68 5.76 1.41
C VAL A 218 5.67 5.94 2.93
N LEU A 219 6.45 6.88 3.47
CA LEU A 219 6.41 7.20 4.90
C LEU A 219 5.00 7.61 5.35
N ARG A 220 4.35 8.51 4.60
CA ARG A 220 2.98 8.96 4.91
C ARG A 220 1.97 7.82 4.78
N LEU A 221 2.07 6.98 3.75
CA LEU A 221 1.17 5.85 3.55
C LEU A 221 1.36 4.79 4.64
N ARG A 222 2.61 4.49 5.04
CA ARG A 222 2.90 3.58 6.14
C ARG A 222 2.29 4.08 7.45
N ASP A 223 2.41 5.37 7.76
CA ASP A 223 1.84 5.96 8.96
C ASP A 223 0.30 5.92 8.94
N PHE A 224 -0.29 6.16 7.77
CA PHE A 224 -1.72 5.95 7.57
C PHE A 224 -2.12 4.47 7.80
N LYS A 225 -1.38 3.52 7.20
CA LYS A 225 -1.57 2.07 7.40
C LYS A 225 -1.49 1.68 8.88
N ARG A 226 -0.54 2.25 9.64
CA ARG A 226 -0.46 2.06 11.10
C ARG A 226 -1.71 2.57 11.82
N ALA A 227 -2.13 3.80 11.52
CA ALA A 227 -3.30 4.40 12.15
C ALA A 227 -4.58 3.59 11.89
N ILE A 228 -4.78 3.08 10.66
CA ILE A 228 -5.95 2.25 10.36
C ILE A 228 -5.88 0.88 11.04
N THR A 229 -4.68 0.27 11.19
CA THR A 229 -4.51 -0.96 11.97
C THR A 229 -4.94 -0.74 13.42
N GLU A 230 -4.47 0.33 14.05
CA GLU A 230 -4.84 0.71 15.42
C GLU A 230 -6.35 0.95 15.55
N MET A 231 -6.96 1.69 14.61
CA MET A 231 -8.40 1.94 14.63
C MET A 231 -9.23 0.66 14.43
N ILE A 232 -8.79 -0.28 13.60
CA ILE A 232 -9.46 -1.57 13.41
C ILE A 232 -9.38 -2.40 14.70
N ALA A 233 -8.19 -2.50 15.31
CA ALA A 233 -7.97 -3.22 16.56
C ALA A 233 -8.84 -2.67 17.71
N GLU A 234 -9.08 -1.37 17.72
CA GLU A 234 -9.91 -0.67 18.70
C GLU A 234 -11.41 -0.59 18.32
N CYS A 235 -11.83 -1.22 17.22
CA CYS A 235 -13.20 -1.17 16.69
C CYS A 235 -13.72 0.27 16.41
N LYS A 236 -12.83 1.17 15.99
CA LYS A 236 -13.11 2.59 15.70
C LYS A 236 -13.30 2.91 14.21
N LEU A 237 -13.00 1.97 13.32
CA LEU A 237 -13.14 2.11 11.87
C LEU A 237 -14.15 1.09 11.35
N LEU A 238 -15.13 1.54 10.58
CA LEU A 238 -16.12 0.70 9.94
C LEU A 238 -15.62 0.19 8.58
N GLY A 239 -15.73 -1.12 8.38
CA GLY A 239 -15.34 -1.74 7.12
C GLY A 239 -15.19 -3.25 7.23
N ILE A 240 -14.68 -3.84 6.17
CA ILE A 240 -14.42 -5.28 6.03
C ILE A 240 -12.91 -5.58 5.90
N LEU A 241 -12.05 -4.60 6.19
CA LEU A 241 -10.59 -4.77 6.21
C LEU A 241 -10.19 -5.47 7.52
N PRO A 242 -9.67 -6.71 7.48
CA PRO A 242 -9.21 -7.38 8.69
C PRO A 242 -7.94 -6.71 9.26
N GLU A 243 -7.78 -6.70 10.58
CA GLU A 243 -6.59 -6.16 11.25
C GLU A 243 -5.29 -6.76 10.70
N MET A 244 -5.26 -8.08 10.52
CA MET A 244 -4.12 -8.80 9.94
C MET A 244 -3.76 -8.29 8.54
N MET A 245 -4.74 -7.93 7.71
CA MET A 245 -4.49 -7.40 6.37
C MET A 245 -3.97 -5.96 6.43
N ALA A 246 -4.49 -5.14 7.35
CA ALA A 246 -3.99 -3.78 7.56
C ALA A 246 -2.52 -3.79 8.04
N GLU A 247 -2.18 -4.71 8.95
CA GLU A 247 -0.82 -4.91 9.43
C GLU A 247 0.12 -5.47 8.34
N HIS A 248 -0.36 -6.44 7.55
CA HIS A 248 0.38 -7.00 6.42
C HIS A 248 0.86 -5.93 5.44
N VAL A 249 -0.06 -5.12 4.91
CA VAL A 249 0.30 -4.05 3.97
C VAL A 249 1.13 -2.95 4.63
N ARG A 250 1.06 -2.77 5.96
CA ARG A 250 1.93 -1.86 6.73
C ARG A 250 3.36 -2.40 6.79
N CYS A 251 3.53 -3.71 7.00
CA CYS A 251 4.82 -4.38 7.01
C CYS A 251 5.53 -4.27 5.65
N GLU A 252 4.80 -4.41 4.55
CA GLU A 252 5.35 -4.20 3.20
C GLU A 252 5.77 -2.75 2.95
N ALA A 253 5.00 -1.78 3.43
CA ALA A 253 5.40 -0.37 3.32
C ALA A 253 6.67 -0.07 4.15
N GLU A 254 6.81 -0.68 5.34
CA GLU A 254 8.03 -0.57 6.14
C GLU A 254 9.22 -1.27 5.44
N HIS A 255 8.99 -2.43 4.84
CA HIS A 255 9.99 -3.14 4.05
C HIS A 255 10.46 -2.29 2.85
N PHE A 256 9.54 -1.65 2.13
CA PHE A 256 9.91 -0.77 1.03
C PHE A 256 10.78 0.42 1.50
N LEU A 257 10.52 0.99 2.68
CA LEU A 257 11.38 2.03 3.26
C LEU A 257 12.79 1.55 3.58
N MET A 258 12.93 0.27 3.98
CA MET A 258 14.23 -0.36 4.13
C MET A 258 14.95 -0.46 2.77
N ILE A 259 14.25 -0.92 1.72
CA ILE A 259 14.80 -1.01 0.36
C ILE A 259 15.26 0.37 -0.16
N LEU A 260 14.43 1.41 -0.02
CA LEU A 260 14.80 2.79 -0.38
C LEU A 260 16.05 3.27 0.38
N SER A 261 16.18 2.91 1.66
CA SER A 261 17.36 3.24 2.47
C SER A 261 18.62 2.50 2.00
N MET A 262 18.47 1.30 1.43
CA MET A 262 19.58 0.54 0.86
C MET A 262 20.01 1.11 -0.50
N ILE A 263 19.04 1.54 -1.33
CA ILE A 263 19.30 2.25 -2.59
C ILE A 263 20.10 3.54 -2.31
N ASP A 264 19.62 4.38 -1.38
CA ASP A 264 20.27 5.65 -1.03
C ASP A 264 21.73 5.48 -0.54
N LYS A 265 22.01 4.35 0.13
CA LYS A 265 23.35 4.03 0.63
C LYS A 265 24.25 3.34 -0.39
N GLY A 266 23.76 3.10 -1.62
CA GLY A 266 24.49 2.37 -2.66
C GLY A 266 24.78 0.92 -2.27
N LEU A 267 23.96 0.32 -1.39
CA LEU A 267 24.12 -1.07 -0.96
C LEU A 267 23.53 -2.05 -1.98
N LEU A 268 22.69 -1.56 -2.89
CA LEU A 268 22.22 -2.31 -4.05
C LEU A 268 23.21 -2.12 -5.20
N LYS A 269 23.98 -3.17 -5.53
CA LYS A 269 24.86 -3.18 -6.70
C LYS A 269 24.06 -3.55 -7.94
N GLU A 270 24.09 -2.71 -8.96
CA GLU A 270 23.44 -2.99 -10.23
C GLU A 270 24.07 -4.24 -10.86
N ASP A 271 23.22 -5.21 -11.17
CA ASP A 271 23.60 -6.40 -11.90
C ASP A 271 23.65 -6.04 -13.39
N ALA A 272 24.84 -6.06 -13.98
CA ALA A 272 25.07 -5.61 -15.36
C ALA A 272 24.38 -6.53 -16.40
N ASP A 273 23.88 -7.70 -15.98
CA ASP A 273 23.30 -8.73 -16.84
C ASP A 273 21.76 -8.81 -16.75
N CYS A 274 21.08 -7.85 -16.12
CA CYS A 274 19.63 -7.90 -15.90
C CYS A 274 18.78 -7.57 -17.16
N GLY A 275 19.20 -8.06 -18.32
CA GLY A 275 18.58 -7.85 -19.62
C GLY A 275 17.55 -8.92 -20.03
N GLN A 276 17.39 -10.00 -19.27
CA GLN A 276 16.41 -11.04 -19.59
C GLN A 276 15.52 -11.30 -18.38
N GLU A 277 14.24 -10.95 -18.50
CA GLU A 277 13.21 -11.55 -17.68
C GLU A 277 13.17 -13.02 -18.09
N GLU A 278 13.78 -13.92 -17.32
CA GLU A 278 13.47 -15.34 -17.44
C GLU A 278 12.01 -15.48 -16.99
N GLU A 279 11.10 -15.58 -17.96
CA GLU A 279 9.70 -15.91 -17.70
C GLU A 279 9.68 -17.23 -16.92
N ILE A 280 9.07 -17.22 -15.73
CA ILE A 280 8.83 -18.44 -14.98
C ILE A 280 7.93 -19.32 -15.87
N GLU A 281 8.45 -20.46 -16.31
CA GLU A 281 7.70 -21.40 -17.18
C GLU A 281 6.28 -21.59 -16.63
N GLU A 282 5.28 -21.10 -17.39
CA GLU A 282 3.90 -21.39 -17.07
C GLU A 282 3.71 -22.89 -17.25
N ILE A 283 3.32 -23.58 -16.17
CA ILE A 283 2.87 -24.96 -16.29
C ILE A 283 1.63 -24.94 -17.21
N GLU A 284 1.77 -25.48 -18.43
CA GLU A 284 0.66 -25.78 -19.33
C GLU A 284 -0.20 -26.90 -18.70
N GLU A 285 -0.96 -26.56 -17.65
CA GLU A 285 -2.16 -27.33 -17.35
C GLU A 285 -3.17 -27.01 -18.47
N ILE A 286 -3.55 -28.04 -19.22
CA ILE A 286 -4.56 -28.00 -20.29
C ILE A 286 -5.91 -27.61 -19.66
N GLU A 287 -6.10 -26.32 -19.38
CA GLU A 287 -7.41 -25.75 -19.11
C GLU A 287 -7.87 -25.02 -20.39
N GLU A 288 -9.11 -25.28 -20.78
CA GLU A 288 -9.71 -24.79 -22.02
C GLU A 288 -9.49 -23.27 -22.19
N PRO A 289 -9.27 -22.78 -23.43
CA PRO A 289 -9.17 -21.36 -23.71
C PRO A 289 -10.32 -20.60 -23.05
N ILE A 290 -10.05 -19.37 -22.58
CA ILE A 290 -11.09 -18.47 -22.08
C ILE A 290 -12.06 -18.19 -23.25
N GLN A 291 -13.10 -19.01 -23.36
CA GLN A 291 -14.25 -18.76 -24.21
C GLN A 291 -15.13 -17.79 -23.46
N CYS A 292 -14.98 -16.50 -23.75
CA CYS A 292 -16.04 -15.54 -23.45
C CYS A 292 -17.24 -16.00 -24.30
N GLU A 293 -18.27 -16.57 -23.66
CA GLU A 293 -19.51 -16.82 -24.37
C GLU A 293 -20.00 -15.49 -24.95
N PRO A 294 -20.45 -15.47 -26.22
CA PRO A 294 -21.04 -14.26 -26.79
C PRO A 294 -22.21 -13.84 -25.90
N GLU A 295 -22.32 -12.54 -25.62
CA GLU A 295 -23.44 -12.01 -24.85
C GLU A 295 -24.75 -12.60 -25.39
N PRO A 296 -25.69 -13.03 -24.51
CA PRO A 296 -27.02 -13.34 -24.98
C PRO A 296 -27.52 -12.07 -25.68
N VAL A 297 -27.82 -12.20 -26.97
CA VAL A 297 -28.48 -11.14 -27.73
C VAL A 297 -29.65 -10.70 -26.88
N MET A 298 -29.63 -9.46 -26.37
CA MET A 298 -30.78 -8.88 -25.71
C MET A 298 -31.93 -8.98 -26.72
N GLU A 299 -32.83 -9.93 -26.51
CA GLU A 299 -34.15 -9.87 -27.11
C GLU A 299 -34.69 -8.50 -26.74
N GLU A 300 -35.05 -7.73 -27.76
CA GLU A 300 -35.55 -6.37 -27.61
C GLU A 300 -36.55 -6.33 -26.45
N CYS A 301 -36.25 -5.53 -25.41
CA CYS A 301 -37.22 -5.20 -24.38
C CYS A 301 -38.53 -4.85 -25.10
N PRO A 302 -39.68 -5.46 -24.76
CA PRO A 302 -40.93 -5.09 -25.38
C PRO A 302 -41.15 -3.61 -25.11
N VAL A 303 -41.11 -2.83 -26.18
CA VAL A 303 -41.47 -1.42 -26.18
C VAL A 303 -42.87 -1.35 -25.58
N PHE A 304 -42.99 -0.72 -24.42
CA PHE A 304 -44.30 -0.29 -23.92
C PHE A 304 -44.85 0.66 -24.98
N LEU A 305 -45.75 0.15 -25.82
CA LEU A 305 -46.53 0.98 -26.72
C LEU A 305 -47.37 1.91 -25.85
N GLU A 306 -46.99 3.17 -25.79
CA GLU A 306 -47.86 4.24 -25.32
C GLU A 306 -49.13 4.21 -26.17
N GLU A 307 -50.26 3.86 -25.57
CA GLU A 307 -51.56 4.01 -26.22
C GLU A 307 -51.84 5.51 -26.42
N GLU A 308 -52.06 5.91 -27.68
CA GLU A 308 -52.41 7.28 -28.03
C GLU A 308 -53.71 7.77 -27.35
N PRO A 309 -53.80 9.06 -27.00
CA PRO A 309 -54.96 9.61 -26.29
C PRO A 309 -56.17 9.73 -27.22
N ARG A 310 -57.27 9.04 -26.90
CA ARG A 310 -58.57 9.25 -27.54
C ARG A 310 -59.15 10.62 -27.24
N GLU A 311 -59.69 11.23 -28.29
CA GLU A 311 -60.32 12.54 -28.35
C GLU A 311 -61.50 12.74 -27.37
N LYS A 312 -61.63 13.98 -26.91
CA LYS A 312 -62.65 14.50 -25.99
C LYS A 312 -63.99 14.74 -26.67
N THR A 313 -65.09 14.54 -25.94
CA THR A 313 -66.36 15.30 -26.08
C THR A 313 -66.97 15.59 -24.70
N PRO A 314 -67.80 16.64 -24.55
CA PRO A 314 -67.67 17.61 -23.46
C PRO A 314 -68.69 17.44 -22.33
N CYS A 315 -68.38 17.97 -21.15
CA CYS A 315 -69.35 18.24 -20.08
C CYS A 315 -69.41 19.74 -19.79
N VAL A 316 -70.65 20.18 -19.60
CA VAL A 316 -71.16 21.55 -19.53
C VAL A 316 -70.83 22.22 -18.19
N SER A 317 -70.75 23.54 -18.27
CA SER A 317 -70.51 24.55 -17.24
C SER A 317 -71.39 24.47 -15.99
N GLU A 318 -70.83 24.85 -14.84
CA GLU A 318 -71.35 25.88 -13.92
C GLU A 318 -70.28 26.28 -12.88
N THR A 319 -69.95 27.57 -12.82
CA THR A 319 -69.24 28.30 -11.73
C THR A 319 -70.29 28.85 -10.74
N PRO A 320 -70.00 29.23 -9.47
CA PRO A 320 -68.89 30.12 -8.99
C PRO A 320 -68.26 29.66 -7.65
N GLU A 321 -67.22 30.25 -7.04
CA GLU A 321 -66.99 31.64 -6.63
C GLU A 321 -65.54 31.78 -6.09
N GLN A 322 -64.84 32.88 -6.39
CA GLN A 322 -63.57 33.30 -5.77
C GLN A 322 -63.83 34.42 -4.73
N PRO A 323 -62.86 34.71 -3.85
CA PRO A 323 -62.21 36.03 -3.97
C PRO A 323 -60.67 35.94 -3.84
N GLU A 324 -59.92 36.45 -4.83
CA GLU A 324 -59.29 37.79 -4.96
C GLU A 324 -58.01 38.01 -4.10
N ILE A 325 -56.79 37.90 -4.66
CA ILE A 325 -55.93 38.88 -5.41
C ILE A 325 -54.82 39.51 -4.51
N ALA A 326 -53.59 38.98 -4.70
CA ALA A 326 -52.29 39.61 -5.03
C ALA A 326 -51.67 40.75 -4.16
N PRO A 327 -50.46 41.27 -4.53
CA PRO A 327 -49.13 40.90 -4.02
C PRO A 327 -48.46 42.08 -3.28
N VAL A 328 -47.16 42.01 -2.92
CA VAL A 328 -46.17 43.13 -2.95
C VAL A 328 -44.91 42.79 -2.11
N LEU A 329 -43.74 42.92 -2.75
CA LEU A 329 -42.40 43.10 -2.13
C LEU A 329 -42.24 44.57 -1.70
N PRO A 330 -41.40 44.87 -0.68
CA PRO A 330 -40.24 45.68 -1.01
C PRO A 330 -38.97 45.36 -0.22
N THR A 331 -37.85 45.65 -0.87
CA THR A 331 -36.48 45.78 -0.35
C THR A 331 -36.25 47.13 0.36
N LEU A 332 -35.38 47.16 1.38
CA LEU A 332 -34.15 47.97 1.52
C LEU A 332 -33.85 48.43 2.98
N ASN A 333 -32.65 48.04 3.42
CA ASN A 333 -31.61 48.77 4.15
C ASN A 333 -31.78 49.33 5.58
N ALA A 334 -30.80 48.89 6.38
CA ALA A 334 -29.88 49.66 7.23
C ALA A 334 -30.26 50.04 8.68
N ASP A 335 -29.34 49.60 9.53
CA ASP A 335 -28.74 50.30 10.68
C ASP A 335 -29.42 50.32 12.07
N LYS A 336 -28.51 50.08 13.03
CA LYS A 336 -28.45 50.48 14.45
C LYS A 336 -28.91 49.51 15.53
N ASP A 337 -27.90 49.18 16.34
CA ASP A 337 -27.87 49.14 17.81
C ASP A 337 -28.82 48.19 18.54
N ILE A 338 -28.24 47.27 19.35
CA ILE A 338 -28.32 47.36 20.81
C ILE A 338 -27.34 46.39 21.49
N LYS A 339 -26.62 47.02 22.42
CA LYS A 339 -25.73 46.61 23.50
C LYS A 339 -26.32 45.64 24.56
N ASP A 340 -25.51 44.66 24.96
CA ASP A 340 -24.83 44.55 26.29
C ASP A 340 -25.44 43.73 27.46
N ALA A 341 -24.50 43.37 28.36
CA ALA A 341 -24.48 42.67 29.66
C ALA A 341 -23.95 41.22 29.61
N GLY A 342 -22.87 40.84 30.31
CA GLY A 342 -22.04 41.51 31.33
C GLY A 342 -21.35 40.46 32.24
N ASP A 343 -20.37 40.93 33.03
CA ASP A 343 -19.53 40.29 34.07
C ASP A 343 -18.18 39.69 33.61
N ASP A 344 -17.00 39.97 34.19
CA ASP A 344 -16.41 41.04 35.06
C ASP A 344 -14.93 40.60 35.30
N GLU A 345 -13.91 41.48 35.08
CA GLU A 345 -12.94 42.06 36.05
C GLU A 345 -11.84 41.09 36.60
N GLU A 346 -10.54 41.38 36.80
CA GLU A 346 -9.62 42.54 36.99
C GLU A 346 -8.15 42.02 36.78
N GLU A 347 -7.21 42.70 36.10
CA GLU A 347 -6.16 43.70 36.51
C GLU A 347 -5.01 43.23 37.44
N GLU A 348 -3.75 43.47 37.03
CA GLU A 348 -2.54 43.68 37.87
C GLU A 348 -1.48 44.52 37.11
N ASP A 349 -0.80 45.39 37.87
CA ASP A 349 -0.13 46.65 37.53
C ASP A 349 1.35 46.58 37.08
N GLU A 350 1.83 47.69 36.48
CA GLU A 350 3.25 48.04 36.29
C GLU A 350 3.67 49.15 37.28
N ASP A 351 4.89 49.08 37.84
CA ASP A 351 5.61 50.21 38.44
C ASP A 351 7.14 50.07 38.23
N GLU A 352 7.79 51.17 37.85
CA GLU A 352 9.24 51.41 37.73
C GLU A 352 9.83 51.98 39.04
N ASP A 353 11.10 51.68 39.36
CA ASP A 353 12.17 52.67 39.69
C ASP A 353 13.46 52.07 40.35
N ASP A 354 14.60 52.46 39.76
CA ASP A 354 15.93 52.87 40.28
C ASP A 354 17.03 51.95 40.90
N GLU A 355 18.26 52.44 40.65
CA GLU A 355 19.63 51.88 40.60
C GLU A 355 20.30 51.34 41.90
N GLU A 356 21.30 50.45 41.76
CA GLU A 356 22.65 50.61 42.35
C GLU A 356 23.72 49.66 41.75
N ASP A 357 24.92 50.22 41.48
CA ASP A 357 26.11 49.66 40.81
C ASP A 357 26.96 48.69 41.67
N LEU A 358 27.45 47.56 41.12
CA LEU A 358 28.73 46.93 41.49
C LEU A 358 29.32 46.05 40.34
N VAL A 359 30.63 46.19 40.08
CA VAL A 359 31.36 45.67 38.89
C VAL A 359 32.33 44.50 39.23
N VAL A 360 32.48 43.54 38.27
CA VAL A 360 33.61 42.59 37.95
C VAL A 360 33.57 41.17 38.61
N PRO A 361 34.03 40.02 37.99
CA PRO A 361 34.62 39.70 36.65
C PRO A 361 33.89 38.56 35.84
N PRO A 362 34.31 38.24 34.59
CA PRO A 362 33.64 37.20 33.78
C PRO A 362 34.13 35.77 34.08
N PRO A 363 33.23 34.77 34.14
CA PRO A 363 33.58 33.35 34.14
C PRO A 363 33.70 32.74 32.73
N PRO A 364 34.41 31.61 32.57
CA PRO A 364 34.86 31.04 31.28
C PRO A 364 33.71 30.41 30.45
N PRO A 365 33.90 30.20 29.13
CA PRO A 365 32.84 29.68 28.27
C PRO A 365 32.41 28.26 28.63
N SER A 366 31.10 28.09 28.82
CA SER A 366 30.43 26.82 29.14
C SER A 366 30.44 25.83 27.95
N PRO A 367 30.52 24.51 28.21
CA PRO A 367 30.54 23.47 27.19
C PRO A 367 29.18 23.33 26.47
N LYS A 368 29.22 22.95 25.19
CA LYS A 368 28.03 22.76 24.33
C LYS A 368 27.01 21.79 24.97
N PRO A 369 25.70 22.10 24.95
CA PRO A 369 24.68 21.19 25.45
C PRO A 369 24.48 19.96 24.53
N PRO A 370 24.04 18.81 25.08
CA PRO A 370 23.81 17.59 24.31
C PRO A 370 22.63 17.77 23.34
N VAL A 371 22.74 17.13 22.18
CA VAL A 371 21.71 17.11 21.13
C VAL A 371 20.42 16.49 21.71
N THR A 372 19.39 17.32 21.89
CA THR A 372 18.06 16.86 22.27
C THR A 372 17.37 16.26 21.04
N SER A 373 16.95 15.00 21.12
CA SER A 373 16.09 14.37 20.13
C SER A 373 14.75 15.09 20.09
N LYS A 374 14.42 15.77 18.99
CA LYS A 374 13.11 16.42 18.84
C LYS A 374 12.01 15.34 18.82
N LYS A 375 11.15 15.32 19.84
CA LYS A 375 9.85 14.61 19.80
C LYS A 375 8.90 15.39 18.90
N TYR A 376 8.31 14.72 17.92
CA TYR A 376 7.29 15.29 17.04
C TYR A 376 6.01 15.55 17.84
N LYS A 377 5.44 16.75 17.71
CA LYS A 377 4.13 17.11 18.27
C LYS A 377 3.17 17.37 17.10
N TRP A 378 2.09 16.60 17.06
CA TRP A 378 1.06 16.65 16.04
C TRP A 378 0.26 17.96 16.16
N SER A 379 0.13 18.73 15.08
CA SER A 379 -0.86 19.80 14.97
C SER A 379 -1.99 19.34 14.06
N GLY A 380 -3.22 19.40 14.55
CA GLY A 380 -4.44 18.85 13.94
C GLY A 380 -4.94 19.58 12.69
N LYS A 381 -4.06 19.89 11.73
CA LYS A 381 -4.44 20.35 10.39
C LYS A 381 -3.77 19.48 9.34
N TRP A 382 -4.56 18.61 8.74
CA TRP A 382 -4.22 17.63 7.72
C TRP A 382 -5.16 17.85 6.51
N PRO A 383 -4.76 17.60 5.24
CA PRO A 383 -3.40 17.35 4.73
C PRO A 383 -2.64 18.65 4.41
N ARG A 384 -1.30 18.59 4.32
CA ARG A 384 -0.49 19.66 3.69
C ARG A 384 -0.26 19.30 2.22
N ALA A 385 -0.46 20.28 1.34
CA ALA A 385 -0.10 20.16 -0.06
C ALA A 385 1.42 19.94 -0.22
N LEU A 386 1.81 19.08 -1.16
CA LEU A 386 3.19 18.90 -1.59
C LEU A 386 3.73 20.24 -2.13
N GLY A 387 4.94 20.61 -1.70
CA GLY A 387 5.72 21.68 -2.31
C GLY A 387 5.27 23.12 -2.03
N LYS A 388 5.60 23.64 -0.84
CA LYS A 388 6.02 25.05 -0.72
C LYS A 388 7.22 25.14 0.21
N ILE A 389 8.38 25.39 -0.39
CA ILE A 389 9.53 25.96 0.31
C ILE A 389 9.07 27.35 0.77
N ARG A 390 9.20 27.65 2.06
CA ARG A 390 9.05 29.01 2.56
C ARG A 390 10.40 29.71 2.39
N ASP A 391 10.35 30.92 1.86
CA ASP A 391 11.48 31.84 1.72
C ASP A 391 12.22 32.08 3.03
#